data_AF-A0AAN9EQ09-F1
#
_entry.id   AF-A0AAN9EQ09-F1
#
_cell.length_a   1.000
_cell.length_b   1.000
_cell.length_c   1.000
_cell.angle_alpha   90.00
_cell.angle_beta   90.00
_cell.angle_gamma   90.00
#
_symmetry.space_group_name_H-M   'P 1'
#
loop_
_entity.id
_entity.type
_entity.pdbx_description
1 polymer ?
#
loop_
_entity_poly.entity_id
_entity_poly.type
_entity_poly.pdbx_seq_one_letter_code
_entity_poly.pdbx_strand_id
1 'polypeptide(L)'
;MEHPRLLLFTFLIYSTYVTATHSLTIPRLSVIPEWERTVQDPAAIVASDTVDVKTFYYEQTLDHFNYRPESYTTFQQRYLMNFKYWSGANSSAPIFAYLGAEESIDNSPTNIGFLTDNAASFNALLVYIEHRYYGKSVPFGSREEAFKNANTLGYFNSAQAIADYAEVIIHIKKTLRAEKSPVIVIGGSYGGQLAAWFRLKYPHLTIGALASSAPILYFDNITPQSGYYDVVSRDFREASETCYETILKSWYEIDKVASQPNGLSILSQRFNTCRSLNDASELKNYLITMYGYAAQYDLPPQYPVTTICGGIDGASFGSDILSKIAAGLVAFRGYGTCKVNGPTIVSDTSVGWRWQSSIDEVQFMGRFGISLKG
;
A
#
# COMPACT_ATOMS: atom_id res chain seq x y z
N MET A 1 69.81 30.27 -40.17
CA MET A 1 69.44 31.19 -41.25
C MET A 1 67.96 31.52 -41.10
N GLU A 2 67.69 32.78 -40.74
CA GLU A 2 66.46 33.59 -40.91
C GLU A 2 65.11 33.11 -40.33
N HIS A 3 64.68 33.81 -39.26
CA HIS A 3 63.27 34.16 -38.93
C HIS A 3 62.74 35.23 -39.94
N PRO A 4 61.45 35.72 -40.00
CA PRO A 4 60.36 35.75 -38.98
C PRO A 4 58.88 35.75 -39.53
N ARG A 5 57.92 36.09 -38.64
CA ARG A 5 56.56 36.73 -38.82
C ARG A 5 55.36 35.77 -38.74
N LEU A 6 54.61 35.73 -37.62
CA LEU A 6 53.69 36.74 -37.04
C LEU A 6 52.48 37.03 -37.93
N LEU A 7 51.31 36.48 -37.55
CA LEU A 7 50.01 37.13 -37.72
C LEU A 7 48.99 36.48 -36.77
N LEU A 8 48.69 37.22 -35.69
CA LEU A 8 47.46 37.10 -34.93
C LEU A 8 46.27 37.28 -35.88
N PHE A 9 45.27 36.40 -35.79
CA PHE A 9 43.88 36.79 -36.00
C PHE A 9 43.03 36.20 -34.89
N THR A 10 42.61 37.10 -34.01
CA THR A 10 41.44 36.99 -33.13
C THR A 10 40.23 36.47 -33.89
N PHE A 11 39.56 35.43 -33.39
CA PHE A 11 38.14 35.23 -33.71
C PHE A 11 37.33 34.99 -32.45
N LEU A 12 36.25 35.76 -32.38
CA LEU A 12 35.39 35.99 -31.24
C LEU A 12 34.52 34.78 -30.89
N ILE A 13 34.25 34.72 -29.58
CA ILE A 13 33.16 34.06 -28.87
C ILE A 13 31.86 34.04 -29.70
N TYR A 14 31.35 32.85 -30.01
CA TYR A 14 29.92 32.59 -30.10
C TYR A 14 29.64 31.20 -29.51
N SER A 15 29.39 31.19 -28.20
CA SER A 15 28.70 30.10 -27.53
C SER A 15 27.21 30.27 -27.82
N THR A 16 26.68 29.52 -28.77
CA THR A 16 25.23 29.37 -28.94
C THR A 16 24.78 28.17 -28.14
N TYR A 17 24.16 28.44 -26.99
CA TYR A 17 23.34 27.48 -26.27
C TYR A 17 22.19 27.01 -27.18
N VAL A 18 22.24 25.77 -27.62
CA VAL A 18 21.07 25.09 -28.19
C VAL A 18 20.32 24.47 -27.02
N THR A 19 19.37 25.21 -26.46
CA THR A 19 18.33 24.63 -25.61
C THR A 19 17.39 23.83 -26.51
N ALA A 20 17.61 22.53 -26.62
CA ALA A 20 16.64 21.62 -27.19
C ALA A 20 15.46 21.52 -26.20
N THR A 21 14.44 22.36 -26.39
CA THR A 21 13.13 22.18 -25.77
C THR A 21 12.46 20.98 -26.41
N HIS A 22 12.85 19.77 -26.00
CA HIS A 22 12.02 18.60 -26.26
C HIS A 22 10.78 18.72 -25.38
N SER A 23 9.65 19.08 -25.98
CA SER A 23 8.36 18.87 -25.33
C SER A 23 8.21 17.37 -25.10
N LEU A 24 8.28 16.94 -23.84
CA LEU A 24 7.83 15.61 -23.46
C LEU A 24 6.32 15.59 -23.62
N THR A 25 5.85 15.20 -24.80
CA THR A 25 4.45 14.85 -25.03
C THR A 25 4.20 13.56 -24.25
N ILE A 26 3.74 13.69 -23.01
CA ILE A 26 3.23 12.57 -22.22
C ILE A 26 2.03 12.01 -23.02
N PRO A 27 2.07 10.76 -23.49
CA PRO A 27 0.92 10.17 -24.15
C PRO A 27 -0.23 10.11 -23.14
N ARG A 28 -1.31 10.85 -23.38
CA ARG A 28 -2.59 10.54 -22.72
C ARG A 28 -2.98 9.15 -23.19
N LEU A 29 -3.06 8.20 -22.27
CA LEU A 29 -3.72 6.92 -22.51
C LEU A 29 -5.18 7.19 -22.83
N SER A 30 -5.49 7.31 -24.12
CA SER A 30 -6.85 7.22 -24.63
C SER A 30 -7.34 5.79 -24.47
N VAL A 31 -8.53 5.63 -23.90
CA VAL A 31 -9.21 4.35 -23.70
C VAL A 31 -9.34 3.64 -25.04
N ILE A 32 -8.68 2.48 -25.19
CA ILE A 32 -8.88 1.59 -26.34
C ILE A 32 -10.26 0.94 -26.18
N PRO A 33 -11.23 1.16 -27.09
CA PRO A 33 -12.62 0.70 -26.93
C PRO A 33 -12.84 -0.82 -27.06
N GLU A 34 -11.80 -1.61 -27.25
CA GLU A 34 -11.91 -2.96 -27.82
C GLU A 34 -11.94 -4.10 -26.78
N TRP A 35 -11.84 -3.79 -25.49
CA TRP A 35 -11.90 -4.77 -24.39
C TRP A 35 -13.32 -5.00 -23.83
N GLU A 36 -14.29 -4.16 -24.17
CA GLU A 36 -15.68 -4.24 -23.67
C GLU A 36 -16.48 -5.44 -24.21
N ARG A 37 -15.91 -6.26 -25.10
CA ARG A 37 -16.61 -7.40 -25.71
C ARG A 37 -16.36 -8.77 -25.04
N THR A 38 -15.65 -8.83 -23.91
CA THR A 38 -15.37 -10.11 -23.23
C THR A 38 -15.75 -10.16 -21.74
N VAL A 39 -16.51 -9.18 -21.25
CA VAL A 39 -17.02 -9.21 -19.87
C VAL A 39 -18.56 -9.19 -19.87
N GLN A 40 -19.15 -10.29 -20.31
CA GLN A 40 -20.53 -10.63 -19.97
C GLN A 40 -20.66 -12.15 -19.80
N ASP A 41 -20.24 -12.65 -18.64
CA ASP A 41 -20.98 -13.72 -17.98
C ASP A 41 -20.86 -13.57 -16.45
N PRO A 42 -21.88 -13.01 -15.78
CA PRO A 42 -21.93 -12.86 -14.32
C PRO A 42 -22.04 -14.19 -13.56
N ALA A 43 -22.16 -15.33 -14.25
CA ALA A 43 -22.32 -16.64 -13.62
C ALA A 43 -20.99 -17.39 -13.34
N ALA A 44 -19.83 -16.85 -13.75
CA ALA A 44 -18.53 -17.51 -13.58
C ALA A 44 -17.82 -17.25 -12.22
N ILE A 45 -18.48 -16.58 -11.26
CA ILE A 45 -17.84 -16.16 -9.99
C ILE A 45 -17.87 -17.25 -8.90
N VAL A 46 -18.33 -18.47 -9.18
CA VAL A 46 -18.33 -19.57 -8.20
C VAL A 46 -17.61 -20.81 -8.72
N ALA A 47 -16.29 -20.71 -8.81
CA ALA A 47 -15.33 -21.81 -8.63
C ALA A 47 -13.90 -21.26 -8.68
N SER A 48 -13.42 -20.67 -7.57
CA SER A 48 -11.97 -20.48 -7.40
C SER A 48 -11.38 -21.84 -7.06
N ASP A 49 -10.84 -22.54 -8.06
CA ASP A 49 -10.03 -23.73 -7.85
C ASP A 49 -8.77 -23.34 -7.07
N THR A 50 -8.86 -23.41 -5.74
CA THR A 50 -7.75 -23.32 -4.80
C THR A 50 -6.78 -24.51 -4.88
N VAL A 51 -7.04 -25.44 -5.81
CA VAL A 51 -6.32 -26.71 -5.97
C VAL A 51 -4.86 -26.53 -6.39
N ASP A 52 -4.51 -25.43 -7.05
CA ASP A 52 -3.18 -25.24 -7.65
C ASP A 52 -2.18 -24.43 -6.80
N VAL A 53 -2.62 -23.86 -5.67
CA VAL A 53 -1.74 -23.12 -4.75
C VAL A 53 -1.25 -24.04 -3.64
N LYS A 54 0.07 -24.22 -3.55
CA LYS A 54 0.72 -25.05 -2.54
C LYS A 54 1.46 -24.19 -1.53
N THR A 55 1.32 -24.53 -0.24
CA THR A 55 2.03 -23.86 0.86
C THR A 55 3.34 -24.57 1.17
N PHE A 56 4.39 -23.78 1.37
CA PHE A 56 5.72 -24.25 1.74
C PHE A 56 6.31 -23.37 2.84
N TYR A 57 7.39 -23.87 3.45
CA TYR A 57 8.16 -23.13 4.44
C TYR A 57 9.64 -23.22 4.10
N TYR A 58 10.34 -22.11 4.30
CA TYR A 58 11.78 -22.00 4.20
C TYR A 58 12.34 -21.78 5.62
N GLU A 59 13.39 -22.51 5.96
CA GLU A 59 14.11 -22.31 7.22
C GLU A 59 14.98 -21.06 7.09
N GLN A 60 14.44 -19.93 7.56
CA GLN A 60 14.98 -18.59 7.37
C GLN A 60 15.91 -18.21 8.52
N THR A 61 17.03 -17.56 8.20
CA THR A 61 17.95 -16.99 9.20
C THR A 61 17.27 -15.81 9.91
N LEU A 62 17.36 -15.77 11.24
CA LEU A 62 16.76 -14.71 12.05
C LEU A 62 17.38 -13.35 11.74
N ASP A 63 18.71 -13.30 11.65
CA ASP A 63 19.46 -12.06 11.47
C ASP A 63 20.50 -12.17 10.35
N HIS A 64 20.24 -11.49 9.24
CA HIS A 64 21.11 -11.47 8.05
C HIS A 64 22.31 -10.52 8.17
N PHE A 65 22.34 -9.64 9.17
CA PHE A 65 23.28 -8.51 9.23
C PHE A 65 24.22 -8.56 10.41
N ASN A 66 24.27 -9.69 11.13
CA ASN A 66 25.16 -9.92 12.25
C ASN A 66 25.64 -11.38 12.27
N TYR A 67 26.75 -11.62 12.96
CA TYR A 67 27.46 -12.90 12.95
C TYR A 67 27.58 -13.52 14.34
N ARG A 68 26.79 -13.06 15.31
CA ARG A 68 26.77 -13.64 16.64
C ARG A 68 26.10 -15.02 16.61
N PRO A 69 26.40 -15.93 17.56
CA PRO A 69 25.78 -17.25 17.59
C PRO A 69 24.24 -17.21 17.51
N GLU A 70 23.61 -16.22 18.15
CA GLU A 70 22.16 -16.04 18.15
C GLU A 70 21.60 -15.63 16.78
N SER A 71 22.41 -14.96 15.95
CA SER A 71 22.02 -14.51 14.60
C SER A 71 21.70 -15.67 13.66
N TYR A 72 22.31 -16.83 13.89
CA TYR A 72 22.09 -18.06 13.12
C TYR A 72 20.86 -18.86 13.58
N THR A 73 20.11 -18.37 14.58
CA THR A 73 18.82 -18.97 14.92
C THR A 73 17.91 -18.91 13.70
N THR A 74 17.10 -19.95 13.46
CA THR A 74 16.21 -20.00 12.31
C THR A 74 14.73 -19.96 12.72
N PHE A 75 13.88 -19.56 11.78
CA PHE A 75 12.43 -19.66 11.90
C PHE A 75 11.81 -20.09 10.57
N GLN A 76 10.58 -20.60 10.60
CA GLN A 76 9.90 -21.03 9.37
C GLN A 76 9.23 -19.83 8.71
N GLN A 77 9.75 -19.40 7.57
CA GLN A 77 9.12 -18.39 6.72
C GLN A 77 8.24 -19.06 5.67
N ARG A 78 6.97 -18.67 5.64
CA ARG A 78 5.98 -19.23 4.73
C ARG A 78 6.08 -18.61 3.34
N TYR A 79 5.87 -19.43 2.33
CA TYR A 79 5.62 -18.96 0.96
C TYR A 79 4.61 -19.88 0.25
N LEU A 80 3.90 -19.33 -0.72
CA LEU A 80 2.94 -20.05 -1.55
C LEU A 80 3.47 -20.12 -2.98
N MET A 81 3.21 -21.24 -3.67
CA MET A 81 3.51 -21.37 -5.10
C MET A 81 2.30 -21.86 -5.87
N ASN A 82 2.08 -21.28 -7.05
CA ASN A 82 1.10 -21.76 -8.01
C ASN A 82 1.81 -22.19 -9.30
N PHE A 83 1.70 -23.48 -9.61
CA PHE A 83 2.36 -24.13 -10.74
C PHE A 83 1.50 -24.21 -12.01
N LYS A 84 0.23 -23.79 -11.95
CA LYS A 84 -0.79 -24.01 -12.99
C LYS A 84 -0.33 -23.70 -14.41
N TYR A 85 0.40 -22.61 -14.59
CA TYR A 85 0.86 -22.14 -15.91
C TYR A 85 2.36 -22.30 -16.14
N TRP A 86 3.10 -22.84 -15.16
CA TRP A 86 4.55 -22.86 -15.22
C TRP A 86 5.05 -23.91 -16.23
N SER A 87 5.72 -23.45 -17.29
CA SER A 87 6.32 -24.33 -18.32
C SER A 87 7.63 -25.02 -17.89
N GLY A 88 7.95 -24.98 -16.59
CA GLY A 88 9.11 -25.67 -16.01
C GLY A 88 10.45 -24.97 -16.24
N ALA A 89 11.47 -25.44 -15.53
CA ALA A 89 12.80 -24.84 -15.57
C ALA A 89 13.52 -24.97 -16.93
N ASN A 90 13.27 -26.05 -17.68
CA ASN A 90 13.94 -26.30 -18.96
C ASN A 90 13.59 -25.26 -20.02
N SER A 91 12.41 -24.64 -19.93
CA SER A 91 11.98 -23.55 -20.82
C SER A 91 12.46 -22.17 -20.34
N SER A 92 13.21 -22.12 -19.23
CA SER A 92 13.56 -20.86 -18.54
C SER A 92 12.34 -20.00 -18.24
N ALA A 93 11.21 -20.63 -17.94
CA ALA A 93 9.95 -19.95 -17.65
C ALA A 93 10.11 -18.94 -16.49
N PRO A 94 9.54 -17.73 -16.61
CA PRO A 94 9.70 -16.67 -15.61
C PRO A 94 9.07 -17.03 -14.27
N ILE A 95 9.57 -16.40 -13.21
CA ILE A 95 9.00 -16.45 -11.86
C ILE A 95 8.46 -15.07 -11.53
N PHE A 96 7.17 -14.97 -11.24
CA PHE A 96 6.54 -13.78 -10.69
C PHE A 96 6.46 -13.93 -9.18
N ALA A 97 7.28 -13.16 -8.47
CA ALA A 97 7.42 -13.23 -7.02
C ALA A 97 6.74 -12.02 -6.36
N TYR A 98 5.57 -12.25 -5.77
CA TYR A 98 4.91 -11.27 -4.92
C TYR A 98 5.62 -11.20 -3.57
N LEU A 99 6.11 -10.01 -3.22
CA LEU A 99 6.72 -9.73 -1.93
C LEU A 99 5.61 -9.31 -0.96
N GLY A 100 5.27 -10.19 -0.03
CA GLY A 100 4.25 -9.94 0.99
C GLY A 100 4.57 -8.69 1.79
N ALA A 101 3.54 -7.95 2.17
CA ALA A 101 3.68 -6.66 2.84
C ALA A 101 3.29 -6.80 4.32
N GLU A 102 2.45 -5.92 4.84
CA GLU A 102 2.07 -5.79 6.24
C GLU A 102 0.94 -6.73 6.70
N GLU A 103 0.80 -7.92 6.11
CA GLU A 103 -0.29 -8.86 6.41
C GLU A 103 0.02 -10.32 6.07
N SER A 104 -0.91 -11.22 6.46
CA SER A 104 -0.87 -12.63 6.06
C SER A 104 -1.08 -12.78 4.55
N ILE A 105 -0.32 -13.67 3.91
CA ILE A 105 -0.48 -13.94 2.47
C ILE A 105 -1.59 -14.94 2.12
N ASP A 106 -2.43 -15.33 3.09
CA ASP A 106 -3.50 -16.33 2.89
C ASP A 106 -4.44 -15.99 1.72
N ASN A 107 -4.79 -14.71 1.58
CA ASN A 107 -5.71 -14.24 0.55
C ASN A 107 -4.99 -13.63 -0.67
N SER A 108 -3.65 -13.51 -0.65
CA SER A 108 -2.91 -12.88 -1.75
C SER A 108 -3.12 -13.56 -3.11
N PRO A 109 -3.16 -14.90 -3.24
CA PRO A 109 -3.41 -15.53 -4.54
C PRO A 109 -4.77 -15.20 -5.16
N THR A 110 -5.78 -14.93 -4.33
CA THR A 110 -7.13 -14.57 -4.77
C THR A 110 -7.24 -13.07 -5.03
N ASN A 111 -6.63 -12.24 -4.17
CA ASN A 111 -6.80 -10.79 -4.20
C ASN A 111 -5.89 -10.11 -5.23
N ILE A 112 -4.71 -10.66 -5.51
CA ILE A 112 -3.74 -10.07 -6.45
C ILE A 112 -3.93 -10.68 -7.84
N GLY A 113 -5.08 -10.38 -8.46
CA GLY A 113 -5.49 -10.93 -9.76
C GLY A 113 -4.45 -10.75 -10.87
N PHE A 114 -3.72 -9.62 -10.86
CA PHE A 114 -2.70 -9.31 -11.86
C PHE A 114 -1.69 -10.44 -12.09
N LEU A 115 -1.24 -11.14 -11.03
CA LEU A 115 -0.29 -12.24 -11.19
C LEU A 115 -0.93 -13.39 -11.97
N THR A 116 -2.11 -13.82 -11.55
CA THR A 116 -2.85 -14.93 -12.17
C THR A 116 -3.29 -14.61 -13.60
N ASP A 117 -3.75 -13.38 -13.85
CA ASP A 117 -4.21 -12.92 -15.17
C ASP A 117 -3.08 -12.92 -16.21
N ASN A 118 -1.84 -12.69 -15.77
CA ASN A 118 -0.68 -12.65 -16.65
C ASN A 118 0.09 -13.98 -16.68
N ALA A 119 -0.06 -14.84 -15.67
CA ALA A 119 0.69 -16.08 -15.54
C ALA A 119 0.61 -16.97 -16.78
N ALA A 120 -0.58 -17.09 -17.39
CA ALA A 120 -0.80 -17.90 -18.59
C ALA A 120 0.00 -17.37 -19.79
N SER A 121 -0.04 -16.06 -20.04
CA SER A 121 0.64 -15.41 -21.17
C SER A 121 2.17 -15.54 -21.08
N PHE A 122 2.71 -15.55 -19.86
CA PHE A 122 4.15 -15.66 -19.61
C PHE A 122 4.60 -17.09 -19.30
N ASN A 123 3.68 -18.05 -19.20
CA ASN A 123 3.92 -19.38 -18.66
C ASN A 123 4.68 -19.37 -17.32
N ALA A 124 4.32 -18.41 -16.46
CA ALA A 124 5.10 -18.07 -15.27
C ALA A 124 4.78 -18.97 -14.07
N LEU A 125 5.79 -19.20 -13.23
CA LEU A 125 5.57 -19.66 -11.85
C LEU A 125 5.13 -18.46 -11.01
N LEU A 126 4.06 -18.62 -10.23
CA LEU A 126 3.68 -17.60 -9.24
C LEU A 126 4.22 -18.00 -7.88
N VAL A 127 4.86 -17.06 -7.20
CA VAL A 127 5.38 -17.22 -5.84
C VAL A 127 4.88 -16.07 -4.99
N TYR A 128 4.36 -16.34 -3.81
CA TYR A 128 3.97 -15.34 -2.83
C TYR A 128 4.79 -15.58 -1.56
N ILE A 129 5.63 -14.63 -1.18
CA ILE A 129 6.55 -14.81 -0.05
C ILE A 129 6.05 -13.98 1.12
N GLU A 130 5.78 -14.62 2.26
CA GLU A 130 5.24 -13.93 3.43
C GLU A 130 6.34 -13.12 4.12
N HIS A 131 5.99 -11.91 4.52
CA HIS A 131 6.90 -11.05 5.27
C HIS A 131 7.10 -11.61 6.69
N ARG A 132 8.34 -11.54 7.21
CA ARG A 132 8.62 -11.88 8.62
C ARG A 132 7.71 -11.10 9.57
N TYR A 133 7.34 -11.69 10.70
CA TYR A 133 6.40 -11.16 11.71
C TYR A 133 4.94 -11.02 11.28
N TYR A 134 4.58 -11.39 10.05
CA TYR A 134 3.19 -11.39 9.59
C TYR A 134 2.70 -12.80 9.28
N GLY A 135 1.38 -13.00 9.44
CA GLY A 135 0.71 -14.27 9.17
C GLY A 135 1.30 -15.42 9.97
N LYS A 136 1.90 -16.39 9.28
CA LYS A 136 2.49 -17.61 9.88
C LYS A 136 4.02 -17.56 9.92
N SER A 137 4.63 -16.47 9.45
CA SER A 137 6.07 -16.30 9.36
C SER A 137 6.62 -15.56 10.57
N VAL A 138 6.47 -16.17 11.75
CA VAL A 138 6.72 -15.52 13.05
C VAL A 138 8.01 -16.07 13.68
N PRO A 139 9.04 -15.22 13.90
CA PRO A 139 10.22 -15.61 14.65
C PRO A 139 9.92 -15.96 16.10
N PHE A 140 10.83 -16.65 16.79
CA PHE A 140 10.70 -17.02 18.22
C PHE A 140 9.51 -17.94 18.56
N GLY A 141 8.90 -18.57 17.56
CA GLY A 141 7.92 -19.65 17.72
C GLY A 141 6.50 -19.21 18.03
N SER A 142 6.28 -18.04 18.62
CA SER A 142 4.94 -17.48 18.81
C SER A 142 4.93 -15.96 18.67
N ARG A 143 3.75 -15.44 18.35
CA ARG A 143 3.50 -14.00 18.27
C ARG A 143 3.80 -13.31 19.60
N GLU A 144 3.35 -13.88 20.70
CA GLU A 144 3.51 -13.29 22.02
C GLU A 144 4.99 -13.05 22.34
N GLU A 145 5.87 -13.98 21.99
CA GLU A 145 7.31 -13.82 22.18
C GLU A 145 7.93 -12.88 21.12
N ALA A 146 7.54 -12.99 19.85
CA ALA A 146 8.04 -12.12 18.78
C ALA A 146 7.76 -10.63 19.04
N PHE A 147 6.62 -10.31 19.66
CA PHE A 147 6.17 -8.95 19.93
C PHE A 147 6.40 -8.50 21.38
N LYS A 148 7.14 -9.29 22.17
CA LYS A 148 7.32 -9.07 23.61
C LYS A 148 8.04 -7.78 23.98
N ASN A 149 9.12 -7.44 23.27
CA ASN A 149 9.94 -6.27 23.58
C ASN A 149 10.83 -5.86 22.40
N ALA A 150 11.59 -4.77 22.56
CA ALA A 150 12.46 -4.23 21.53
C ALA A 150 13.57 -5.20 21.06
N ASN A 151 14.03 -6.14 21.91
CA ASN A 151 15.06 -7.09 21.52
C ASN A 151 14.52 -8.15 20.54
N THR A 152 13.27 -8.56 20.70
CA THR A 152 12.63 -9.47 19.74
C THR A 152 12.09 -8.74 18.53
N LEU A 153 11.63 -7.50 18.67
CA LEU A 153 11.17 -6.67 17.54
C LEU A 153 12.32 -6.06 16.71
N GLY A 154 13.56 -6.08 17.20
CA GLY A 154 14.72 -5.55 16.48
C GLY A 154 14.95 -6.17 15.10
N TYR A 155 14.52 -7.42 14.89
CA TYR A 155 14.62 -8.11 13.60
C TYR A 155 13.43 -7.85 12.67
N PHE A 156 12.48 -7.02 13.10
CA PHE A 156 11.29 -6.64 12.32
C PHE A 156 11.53 -5.32 11.58
N ASN A 157 12.24 -5.39 10.46
CA ASN A 157 12.53 -4.24 9.60
C ASN A 157 12.60 -4.66 8.12
N SER A 158 12.56 -3.68 7.21
CA SER A 158 12.52 -3.91 5.76
C SER A 158 13.81 -4.54 5.24
N ALA A 159 14.98 -4.17 5.77
CA ALA A 159 16.26 -4.71 5.33
C ALA A 159 16.34 -6.23 5.53
N GLN A 160 15.89 -6.70 6.70
CA GLN A 160 15.81 -8.13 7.02
C GLN A 160 14.79 -8.85 6.12
N ALA A 161 13.62 -8.26 5.88
CA ALA A 161 12.61 -8.84 5.00
C ALA A 161 13.10 -8.95 3.54
N ILE A 162 13.83 -7.95 3.03
CA ILE A 162 14.39 -7.99 1.67
C ILE A 162 15.43 -9.11 1.55
N ALA A 163 16.28 -9.29 2.57
CA ALA A 163 17.23 -10.41 2.62
C ALA A 163 16.50 -11.77 2.68
N ASP A 164 15.39 -11.85 3.42
CA ASP A 164 14.57 -13.06 3.44
C ASP A 164 14.06 -13.45 2.06
N TYR A 165 13.49 -12.49 1.32
CA TYR A 165 12.99 -12.74 -0.03
C TYR A 165 14.11 -13.23 -0.95
N ALA A 166 15.33 -12.72 -0.78
CA ALA A 166 16.47 -13.13 -1.58
C ALA A 166 16.80 -14.61 -1.34
N GLU A 167 16.85 -15.03 -0.07
CA GLU A 167 17.09 -16.43 0.27
C GLU A 167 15.99 -17.36 -0.25
N VAL A 168 14.72 -16.99 -0.08
CA VAL A 168 13.58 -17.79 -0.58
C VAL A 168 13.63 -17.91 -2.11
N ILE A 169 13.92 -16.83 -2.84
CA ILE A 169 14.05 -16.88 -4.30
C ILE A 169 15.22 -17.78 -4.72
N ILE A 170 16.38 -17.67 -4.05
CA ILE A 170 17.53 -18.53 -4.32
C ILE A 170 17.18 -20.00 -4.04
N HIS A 171 16.51 -20.28 -2.93
CA HIS A 171 16.06 -21.61 -2.55
C HIS A 171 15.14 -22.20 -3.62
N ILE A 172 14.10 -21.46 -4.04
CA ILE A 172 13.15 -21.91 -5.06
C ILE A 172 13.88 -22.22 -6.38
N LYS A 173 14.77 -21.32 -6.82
CA LYS A 173 15.54 -21.53 -8.06
C LYS A 173 16.39 -22.79 -7.99
N LYS A 174 17.07 -23.06 -6.88
CA LYS A 174 17.87 -24.29 -6.69
C LYS A 174 16.99 -25.55 -6.63
N THR A 175 15.94 -25.52 -5.81
CA THR A 175 15.04 -26.67 -5.60
C THR A 175 14.36 -27.09 -6.90
N LEU A 176 13.98 -26.12 -7.73
CA LEU A 176 13.32 -26.37 -9.02
C LEU A 176 14.29 -26.50 -10.21
N ARG A 177 15.61 -26.40 -9.99
CA ARG A 177 16.64 -26.33 -11.05
C ARG A 177 16.37 -25.24 -12.09
N ALA A 178 15.81 -24.13 -11.62
CA ALA A 178 15.35 -22.98 -12.39
C ALA A 178 16.35 -21.81 -12.33
N GLU A 179 17.67 -22.07 -12.25
CA GLU A 179 18.70 -21.05 -12.08
C GLU A 179 18.69 -20.00 -13.22
N LYS A 180 18.31 -20.42 -14.42
CA LYS A 180 18.19 -19.58 -15.62
C LYS A 180 16.85 -18.84 -15.74
N SER A 181 15.86 -19.19 -14.93
CA SER A 181 14.57 -18.50 -14.97
C SER A 181 14.70 -17.04 -14.52
N PRO A 182 14.20 -16.07 -15.30
CA PRO A 182 14.15 -14.68 -14.89
C PRO A 182 13.10 -14.50 -13.79
N VAL A 183 13.39 -13.63 -12.82
CA VAL A 183 12.46 -13.31 -11.73
C VAL A 183 12.00 -11.87 -11.88
N ILE A 184 10.69 -11.62 -11.82
CA ILE A 184 10.11 -10.29 -11.67
C ILE A 184 9.49 -10.22 -10.27
N VAL A 185 9.95 -9.26 -9.46
CA VAL A 185 9.37 -9.04 -8.13
C VAL A 185 8.22 -8.04 -8.21
N ILE A 186 7.16 -8.29 -7.47
CA ILE A 186 5.91 -7.54 -7.56
C ILE A 186 5.43 -7.22 -6.15
N GLY A 187 4.88 -6.03 -5.95
CA GLY A 187 4.24 -5.69 -4.68
C GLY A 187 3.37 -4.45 -4.80
N GLY A 188 2.42 -4.32 -3.87
CA GLY A 188 1.54 -3.15 -3.72
C GLY A 188 1.78 -2.44 -2.39
N SER A 189 1.55 -1.13 -2.31
CA SER A 189 1.74 -0.36 -1.07
C SER A 189 3.18 -0.52 -0.54
N TYR A 190 3.37 -0.85 0.74
CA TYR A 190 4.67 -1.21 1.33
C TYR A 190 5.34 -2.39 0.60
N GLY A 191 4.58 -3.40 0.17
CA GLY A 191 5.10 -4.47 -0.70
C GLY A 191 5.69 -3.93 -2.01
N GLY A 192 5.13 -2.85 -2.54
CA GLY A 192 5.67 -2.15 -3.72
C GLY A 192 6.98 -1.43 -3.41
N GLN A 193 7.12 -0.83 -2.23
CA GLN A 193 8.39 -0.27 -1.75
C GLN A 193 9.45 -1.37 -1.64
N LEU A 194 9.10 -2.50 -1.01
CA LEU A 194 9.94 -3.68 -0.91
C LEU A 194 10.37 -4.21 -2.29
N ALA A 195 9.46 -4.29 -3.27
CA ALA A 195 9.79 -4.73 -4.63
C ALA A 195 10.79 -3.78 -5.31
N ALA A 196 10.59 -2.46 -5.18
CA ALA A 196 11.52 -1.47 -5.71
C ALA A 196 12.91 -1.58 -5.05
N TRP A 197 12.96 -1.63 -3.72
CA TRP A 197 14.21 -1.76 -2.96
C TRP A 197 14.91 -3.09 -3.21
N PHE A 198 14.15 -4.18 -3.36
CA PHE A 198 14.70 -5.49 -3.71
C PHE A 198 15.42 -5.44 -5.06
N ARG A 199 14.82 -4.82 -6.09
CA ARG A 199 15.49 -4.64 -7.38
C ARG A 199 16.75 -3.79 -7.28
N LEU A 200 16.77 -2.76 -6.43
CA LEU A 200 17.95 -1.92 -6.22
C LEU A 200 19.08 -2.65 -5.49
N LYS A 201 18.76 -3.50 -4.50
CA LYS A 201 19.74 -4.18 -3.64
C LYS A 201 20.18 -5.54 -4.19
N TYR A 202 19.28 -6.28 -4.84
CA TYR A 202 19.51 -7.61 -5.40
C TYR A 202 19.24 -7.67 -6.91
N PRO A 203 19.83 -6.77 -7.74
CA PRO A 203 19.57 -6.73 -9.20
C PRO A 203 20.08 -7.99 -9.93
N HIS A 204 20.88 -8.82 -9.27
CA HIS A 204 21.36 -10.11 -9.77
C HIS A 204 20.36 -11.26 -9.58
N LEU A 205 19.34 -11.08 -8.71
CA LEU A 205 18.31 -12.10 -8.45
C LEU A 205 17.01 -11.85 -9.22
N THR A 206 16.73 -10.61 -9.58
CA THR A 206 15.53 -10.21 -10.32
C THR A 206 15.92 -9.37 -11.52
N ILE A 207 15.17 -9.48 -12.63
CA ILE A 207 15.37 -8.66 -13.84
C ILE A 207 14.56 -7.36 -13.82
N GLY A 208 13.59 -7.22 -12.92
CA GLY A 208 12.72 -6.05 -12.85
C GLY A 208 11.74 -6.11 -11.68
N ALA A 209 11.16 -4.96 -11.34
CA ALA A 209 10.17 -4.83 -10.28
C ALA A 209 8.91 -4.13 -10.80
N LEU A 210 7.73 -4.63 -10.39
CA LEU A 210 6.47 -3.92 -10.49
C LEU A 210 6.09 -3.40 -9.10
N ALA A 211 6.38 -2.12 -8.85
CA ALA A 211 6.08 -1.43 -7.60
C ALA A 211 4.76 -0.66 -7.72
N SER A 212 3.64 -1.34 -7.43
CA SER A 212 2.30 -0.76 -7.59
C SER A 212 1.94 0.14 -6.41
N SER A 213 1.57 1.39 -6.68
CA SER A 213 1.17 2.38 -5.66
C SER A 213 2.14 2.47 -4.47
N ALA A 214 3.45 2.39 -4.76
CA ALA A 214 4.50 2.38 -3.74
C ALA A 214 4.87 3.81 -3.30
N PRO A 215 4.66 4.22 -2.04
CA PRO A 215 4.90 5.58 -1.57
C PRO A 215 6.38 5.90 -1.29
N ILE A 216 7.30 5.51 -2.19
CA ILE A 216 8.76 5.61 -1.99
C ILE A 216 9.32 7.04 -1.80
N LEU A 217 8.48 8.07 -1.99
CA LEU A 217 8.84 9.49 -1.84
C LEU A 217 8.25 10.14 -0.58
N TYR A 218 7.55 9.39 0.28
CA TYR A 218 6.92 9.91 1.50
C TYR A 218 7.86 9.97 2.72
N PHE A 219 9.17 9.89 2.48
CA PHE A 219 10.21 10.02 3.50
C PHE A 219 10.77 11.43 3.55
N ASP A 220 11.26 11.81 4.73
CA ASP A 220 11.85 13.11 5.01
C ASP A 220 10.93 14.28 4.58
N ASN A 221 11.50 15.29 3.92
CA ASN A 221 10.80 16.46 3.38
C ASN A 221 10.67 16.40 1.84
N ILE A 222 10.69 15.20 1.24
CA ILE A 222 10.58 15.04 -0.22
C ILE A 222 9.17 15.38 -0.70
N THR A 223 8.15 14.87 0.00
CA THR A 223 6.73 15.11 -0.31
C THR A 223 6.11 15.99 0.77
N PRO A 224 5.22 16.96 0.43
CA PRO A 224 4.51 17.74 1.43
C PRO A 224 3.72 16.86 2.38
N GLN A 225 3.78 17.16 3.67
CA GLN A 225 3.11 16.36 4.70
C GLN A 225 1.59 16.25 4.50
N SER A 226 0.95 17.29 3.93
CA SER A 226 -0.48 17.27 3.61
C SER A 226 -0.83 16.49 2.35
N GLY A 227 0.16 16.11 1.53
CA GLY A 227 -0.07 15.63 0.16
C GLY A 227 -1.07 14.49 0.04
N TYR A 228 -1.06 13.55 0.99
CA TYR A 228 -2.02 12.46 1.02
C TYR A 228 -3.46 12.95 1.24
N TYR A 229 -3.69 13.76 2.29
CA TYR A 229 -5.03 14.25 2.60
C TYR A 229 -5.51 15.33 1.63
N ASP A 230 -4.60 16.02 0.94
CA ASP A 230 -4.94 16.92 -0.17
C ASP A 230 -5.54 16.12 -1.34
N VAL A 231 -5.00 14.94 -1.64
CA VAL A 231 -5.58 14.02 -2.65
C VAL A 231 -6.92 13.46 -2.18
N VAL A 232 -7.01 12.95 -0.95
CA VAL A 232 -8.31 12.50 -0.39
C VAL A 232 -9.36 13.60 -0.47
N SER A 233 -8.99 14.84 -0.13
CA SER A 233 -9.89 15.98 -0.21
C SER A 233 -10.39 16.24 -1.64
N ARG A 234 -9.50 16.08 -2.63
CA ARG A 234 -9.85 16.23 -4.04
C ARG A 234 -10.80 15.13 -4.50
N ASP A 235 -10.59 13.87 -4.13
CA ASP A 235 -11.46 12.76 -4.53
C ASP A 235 -12.91 13.00 -4.05
N PHE A 236 -13.08 13.45 -2.81
CA PHE A 236 -14.41 13.81 -2.28
C PHE A 236 -15.02 15.02 -2.98
N ARG A 237 -14.21 16.01 -3.35
CA ARG A 237 -14.68 17.19 -4.10
C ARG A 237 -15.10 16.83 -5.52
N GLU A 238 -14.34 15.98 -6.20
CA GLU A 238 -14.65 15.48 -7.54
C GLU A 238 -15.93 14.65 -7.55
N ALA A 239 -16.19 13.88 -6.47
CA ALA A 239 -17.45 13.16 -6.30
C ALA A 239 -18.64 14.10 -6.03
N SER A 240 -18.47 15.11 -5.16
CA SER A 240 -19.49 16.14 -4.90
C SER A 240 -18.91 17.35 -4.16
N GLU A 241 -19.08 18.55 -4.74
CA GLU A 241 -18.67 19.81 -4.10
C GLU A 241 -19.45 20.07 -2.79
N THR A 242 -20.75 19.75 -2.75
CA THR A 242 -21.57 19.97 -1.54
C THR A 242 -21.20 19.01 -0.42
N CYS A 243 -20.87 17.77 -0.76
CA CYS A 243 -20.33 16.78 0.16
C CYS A 243 -19.01 17.28 0.77
N TYR A 244 -18.07 17.68 -0.10
CA TYR A 244 -16.77 18.22 0.31
C TYR A 244 -16.92 19.43 1.24
N GLU A 245 -17.75 20.41 0.89
CA GLU A 245 -17.99 21.58 1.73
C GLU A 245 -18.59 21.22 3.10
N THR A 246 -19.48 20.23 3.12
CA THR A 246 -20.10 19.76 4.36
C THR A 246 -19.07 19.09 5.26
N ILE A 247 -18.18 18.26 4.70
CA ILE A 247 -17.05 17.65 5.43
C ILE A 247 -16.14 18.75 5.99
N LEU A 248 -15.76 19.72 5.16
CA LEU A 248 -14.89 20.82 5.56
C LEU A 248 -15.45 21.61 6.75
N LYS A 249 -16.74 21.98 6.70
CA LYS A 249 -17.43 22.72 7.77
C LYS A 249 -17.63 21.86 9.03
N SER A 250 -17.73 20.53 8.88
CA SER A 250 -17.99 19.62 10.00
C SER A 250 -16.91 19.64 11.08
N TRP A 251 -15.64 19.88 10.73
CA TRP A 251 -14.55 19.87 11.69
C TRP A 251 -14.72 20.93 12.77
N TYR A 252 -15.09 22.14 12.36
CA TYR A 252 -15.39 23.23 13.28
C TYR A 252 -16.65 22.95 14.11
N GLU A 253 -17.70 22.42 13.49
CA GLU A 253 -18.95 22.12 14.21
C GLU A 253 -18.77 20.99 15.24
N ILE A 254 -17.90 20.01 14.99
CA ILE A 254 -17.53 18.99 15.98
C ILE A 254 -16.88 19.65 17.19
N ASP A 255 -15.88 20.51 16.99
CA ASP A 255 -15.16 21.16 18.09
C ASP A 255 -16.09 22.10 18.88
N LYS A 256 -16.95 22.84 18.16
CA LYS A 256 -17.96 23.73 18.75
C LYS A 256 -18.96 22.96 19.62
N VAL A 257 -19.54 21.87 19.13
CA VAL A 257 -20.47 21.05 19.93
C VAL A 257 -19.73 20.41 21.11
N ALA A 258 -18.53 19.87 20.90
CA ALA A 258 -17.73 19.26 21.96
C ALA A 258 -17.42 20.23 23.11
N SER A 259 -17.27 21.52 22.82
CA SER A 259 -17.00 22.57 23.84
C SER A 259 -18.20 22.91 24.73
N GLN A 260 -19.41 22.48 24.37
CA GLN A 260 -20.63 22.76 25.13
C GLN A 260 -20.83 21.76 26.28
N PRO A 261 -21.62 22.12 27.32
CA PRO A 261 -22.04 21.17 28.34
C PRO A 261 -22.72 19.94 27.73
N ASN A 262 -22.25 18.74 28.09
CA ASN A 262 -22.69 17.45 27.52
C ASN A 262 -22.42 17.28 26.01
N GLY A 263 -21.59 18.13 25.40
CA GLY A 263 -21.27 18.12 23.97
C GLY A 263 -20.77 16.78 23.45
N LEU A 264 -19.83 16.15 24.16
CA LEU A 264 -19.30 14.83 23.82
C LEU A 264 -20.37 13.73 23.88
N SER A 265 -21.34 13.82 24.80
CA SER A 265 -22.46 12.89 24.87
C SER A 265 -23.42 13.06 23.69
N ILE A 266 -23.70 14.32 23.30
CA ILE A 266 -24.49 14.65 22.11
C ILE A 266 -23.82 14.07 20.85
N LEU A 267 -22.51 14.26 20.70
CA LEU A 267 -21.74 13.68 19.60
C LEU A 267 -21.76 12.15 19.63
N SER A 268 -21.60 11.55 20.81
CA SER A 268 -21.62 10.08 20.97
C SER A 268 -22.95 9.48 20.50
N GLN A 269 -24.06 10.09 20.90
CA GLN A 269 -25.40 9.67 20.48
C GLN A 269 -25.61 9.88 18.99
N ARG A 270 -25.26 11.06 18.46
CA ARG A 270 -25.45 11.41 17.05
C ARG A 270 -24.70 10.50 16.09
N PHE A 271 -23.46 10.14 16.43
CA PHE A 271 -22.62 9.27 15.61
C PHE A 271 -22.73 7.78 15.97
N ASN A 272 -23.62 7.44 16.92
CA ASN A 272 -23.81 6.09 17.43
C ASN A 272 -22.48 5.41 17.80
N THR A 273 -21.69 6.08 18.64
CA THR A 273 -20.38 5.57 19.08
C THR A 273 -20.54 4.35 19.98
N CYS A 274 -19.59 3.41 19.92
CA CYS A 274 -19.64 2.19 20.75
C CYS A 274 -19.36 2.46 22.22
N ARG A 275 -18.63 3.53 22.51
CA ARG A 275 -18.33 4.04 23.84
C ARG A 275 -18.47 5.55 23.81
N SER A 276 -18.77 6.15 24.95
CA SER A 276 -18.79 7.61 25.09
C SER A 276 -17.42 8.18 24.72
N LEU A 277 -17.43 9.27 23.94
CA LEU A 277 -16.21 9.99 23.56
C LEU A 277 -15.61 10.67 24.80
N ASN A 278 -14.30 10.52 25.00
CA ASN A 278 -13.57 11.29 26.02
C ASN A 278 -13.05 12.61 25.47
N ASP A 279 -12.80 12.65 24.16
CA ASP A 279 -12.29 13.83 23.46
C ASP A 279 -12.84 13.91 22.02
N ALA A 280 -12.97 15.13 21.48
CA ALA A 280 -13.46 15.35 20.12
C ALA A 280 -12.53 14.74 19.06
N SER A 281 -11.22 14.67 19.34
CA SER A 281 -10.22 14.08 18.45
C SER A 281 -10.48 12.61 18.18
N GLU A 282 -11.13 11.87 19.10
CA GLU A 282 -11.49 10.47 18.86
C GLU A 282 -12.42 10.34 17.65
N LEU A 283 -13.46 11.17 17.58
CA LEU A 283 -14.40 11.20 16.46
C LEU A 283 -13.72 11.72 15.18
N LYS A 284 -12.94 12.81 15.29
CA LYS A 284 -12.23 13.39 14.14
C LYS A 284 -11.25 12.41 13.52
N ASN A 285 -10.47 11.70 14.34
CA ASN A 285 -9.50 10.69 13.88
C ASN A 285 -10.20 9.51 13.19
N TYR A 286 -11.35 9.09 13.72
CA TYR A 286 -12.16 8.06 13.07
C TYR A 286 -12.63 8.52 11.68
N LEU A 287 -13.21 9.72 11.58
CA LEU A 287 -13.71 10.24 10.31
C LEU A 287 -12.58 10.45 9.29
N ILE A 288 -11.44 10.99 9.70
CA ILE A 288 -10.24 11.12 8.84
C ILE A 288 -9.81 9.75 8.29
N THR A 289 -9.77 8.73 9.15
CA THR A 289 -9.43 7.36 8.73
C THR A 289 -10.48 6.78 7.78
N MET A 290 -11.76 7.02 8.04
CA MET A 290 -12.87 6.59 7.18
C MET A 290 -12.74 7.19 5.78
N TYR A 291 -12.52 8.49 5.67
CA TYR A 291 -12.39 9.15 4.36
C TYR A 291 -11.12 8.71 3.63
N GLY A 292 -9.99 8.58 4.34
CA GLY A 292 -8.76 8.05 3.76
C GLY A 292 -8.91 6.60 3.28
N TYR A 293 -9.66 5.77 4.01
CA TYR A 293 -9.99 4.41 3.57
C TYR A 293 -10.87 4.42 2.32
N ALA A 294 -11.93 5.24 2.32
CA ALA A 294 -12.82 5.35 1.18
C ALA A 294 -12.06 5.73 -0.10
N ALA A 295 -11.19 6.75 -0.04
CA ALA A 295 -10.37 7.15 -1.18
C ALA A 295 -9.40 6.03 -1.64
N GLN A 296 -8.72 5.35 -0.71
CA GLN A 296 -7.78 4.27 -1.07
C GLN A 296 -8.44 3.08 -1.76
N TYR A 297 -9.68 2.77 -1.38
CA TYR A 297 -10.41 1.60 -1.87
C TYR A 297 -11.60 2.02 -2.74
N ASP A 298 -11.50 3.13 -3.47
CA ASP A 298 -12.57 3.66 -4.33
C ASP A 298 -12.73 2.88 -5.64
N LEU A 299 -12.94 1.58 -5.54
CA LEU A 299 -13.00 0.65 -6.66
C LEU A 299 -14.44 0.31 -7.09
N PRO A 300 -14.69 0.05 -8.38
CA PRO A 300 -15.98 -0.40 -8.87
C PRO A 300 -16.33 -1.83 -8.39
N PRO A 301 -17.60 -2.15 -8.14
CA PRO A 301 -18.77 -1.26 -8.17
C PRO A 301 -19.05 -0.55 -6.83
N GLN A 302 -18.18 -0.68 -5.82
CA GLN A 302 -18.49 -0.19 -4.47
C GLN A 302 -18.44 1.34 -4.36
N TYR A 303 -17.49 2.00 -5.04
CA TYR A 303 -17.32 3.46 -5.04
C TYR A 303 -17.58 4.12 -3.66
N PRO A 304 -16.86 3.73 -2.60
CA PRO A 304 -17.08 4.22 -1.24
C PRO A 304 -17.08 5.74 -1.09
N VAL A 305 -16.31 6.50 -1.90
CA VAL A 305 -16.35 7.97 -1.86
C VAL A 305 -17.73 8.45 -2.30
N THR A 306 -18.23 7.92 -3.41
CA THR A 306 -19.58 8.22 -3.92
C THR A 306 -20.67 7.79 -2.94
N THR A 307 -20.50 6.63 -2.28
CA THR A 307 -21.45 6.14 -1.27
C THR A 307 -21.55 7.09 -0.08
N ILE A 308 -20.41 7.57 0.43
CA ILE A 308 -20.38 8.53 1.55
C ILE A 308 -21.03 9.85 1.12
N CYS A 309 -20.65 10.38 -0.05
CA CYS A 309 -21.21 11.65 -0.52
C CYS A 309 -22.70 11.57 -0.82
N GLY A 310 -23.18 10.47 -1.39
CA GLY A 310 -24.61 10.22 -1.57
C GLY A 310 -25.38 10.23 -0.24
N GLY A 311 -24.79 9.69 0.83
CA GLY A 311 -25.37 9.77 2.18
C GLY A 311 -25.38 11.19 2.77
N ILE A 312 -24.33 11.97 2.55
CA ILE A 312 -24.22 13.36 3.04
C ILE A 312 -25.21 14.28 2.30
N ASP A 313 -25.23 14.20 0.98
CA ASP A 313 -26.07 15.05 0.13
C ASP A 313 -27.54 14.62 0.15
N GLY A 314 -27.79 13.31 0.31
CA GLY A 314 -29.14 12.74 0.41
C GLY A 314 -29.80 12.87 1.79
N ALA A 315 -29.14 13.47 2.77
CA ALA A 315 -29.72 13.72 4.08
C ALA A 315 -30.95 14.65 4.00
N SER A 316 -31.95 14.42 4.87
CA SER A 316 -33.23 15.15 4.87
C SER A 316 -33.07 16.67 4.83
N PHE A 317 -33.88 17.34 4.02
CA PHE A 317 -33.86 18.80 3.89
C PHE A 317 -33.95 19.50 5.26
N GLY A 318 -33.06 20.47 5.50
CA GLY A 318 -32.95 21.18 6.78
C GLY A 318 -32.09 20.49 7.86
N SER A 319 -31.53 19.31 7.57
CA SER A 319 -30.61 18.63 8.48
C SER A 319 -29.33 19.44 8.70
N ASP A 320 -28.89 19.54 9.97
CA ASP A 320 -27.64 20.22 10.34
C ASP A 320 -26.41 19.46 9.81
N ILE A 321 -25.26 20.15 9.76
CA ILE A 321 -24.01 19.63 9.18
C ILE A 321 -23.63 18.27 9.79
N LEU A 322 -23.69 18.12 11.11
CA LEU A 322 -23.27 16.88 11.76
C LEU A 322 -24.25 15.73 11.50
N SER A 323 -25.54 16.04 11.36
CA SER A 323 -26.55 15.05 10.95
C SER A 323 -26.30 14.56 9.52
N LYS A 324 -25.84 15.43 8.61
CA LYS A 324 -25.41 15.02 7.27
C LYS A 324 -24.18 14.13 7.29
N ILE A 325 -23.15 14.47 8.08
CA ILE A 325 -21.96 13.60 8.24
C ILE A 325 -22.35 12.23 8.83
N ALA A 326 -23.25 12.21 9.82
CA ALA A 326 -23.75 10.96 10.38
C ALA A 326 -24.48 10.11 9.31
N ALA A 327 -25.24 10.73 8.41
CA ALA A 327 -25.87 10.04 7.28
C ALA A 327 -24.84 9.45 6.30
N GLY A 328 -23.76 10.17 5.98
CA GLY A 328 -22.63 9.63 5.20
C GLY A 328 -21.96 8.43 5.86
N LEU A 329 -21.72 8.51 7.18
CA LEU A 329 -21.20 7.39 7.97
C LEU A 329 -22.15 6.18 7.93
N VAL A 330 -23.47 6.42 8.00
CA VAL A 330 -24.48 5.36 7.89
C VAL A 330 -24.46 4.72 6.51
N ALA A 331 -24.35 5.51 5.44
CA ALA A 331 -24.27 5.00 4.08
C ALA A 331 -23.06 4.08 3.90
N PHE A 332 -21.90 4.45 4.46
CA PHE A 332 -20.68 3.67 4.35
C PHE A 332 -20.63 2.42 5.24
N ARG A 333 -21.09 2.51 6.50
CA ARG A 333 -20.97 1.42 7.50
C ARG A 333 -22.25 0.59 7.67
N GLY A 334 -23.35 1.00 7.07
CA GLY A 334 -24.68 0.43 7.29
C GLY A 334 -25.31 0.80 8.64
N TYR A 335 -26.41 0.12 8.99
CA TYR A 335 -27.25 0.39 10.17
C TYR A 335 -26.84 -0.41 11.44
N GLY A 336 -25.57 -0.75 11.59
CA GLY A 336 -25.06 -1.52 12.74
C GLY A 336 -25.28 -0.86 14.12
N THR A 337 -25.18 -1.68 15.18
CA THR A 337 -25.49 -1.31 16.58
C THR A 337 -24.60 -0.21 17.15
N CYS A 338 -23.34 -0.10 16.70
CA CYS A 338 -22.47 1.04 16.98
C CYS A 338 -21.41 1.18 15.86
N LYS A 339 -20.95 2.40 15.58
CA LYS A 339 -20.20 2.73 14.33
C LYS A 339 -18.78 3.20 14.57
N VAL A 340 -18.55 3.93 15.65
CA VAL A 340 -17.29 4.62 15.97
C VAL A 340 -16.66 4.05 17.24
N ASN A 341 -15.33 3.92 17.26
CA ASN A 341 -14.52 3.49 18.42
C ASN A 341 -14.93 2.13 19.05
N GLY A 342 -15.39 1.20 18.20
CA GLY A 342 -15.62 -0.19 18.58
C GLY A 342 -14.34 -0.91 19.05
N PRO A 343 -14.48 -2.08 19.68
CA PRO A 343 -13.33 -2.88 20.08
C PRO A 343 -12.47 -3.22 18.86
N THR A 344 -11.19 -2.83 18.91
CA THR A 344 -10.20 -3.18 17.89
C THR A 344 -9.60 -4.54 18.21
N ILE A 345 -9.72 -5.50 17.31
CA ILE A 345 -8.97 -6.76 17.40
C ILE A 345 -7.50 -6.42 17.12
N VAL A 346 -6.63 -6.64 18.10
CA VAL A 346 -5.19 -6.42 17.96
C VAL A 346 -4.64 -7.52 17.05
N SER A 347 -4.29 -7.17 15.81
CA SER A 347 -3.74 -8.06 14.77
C SER A 347 -2.24 -7.84 14.55
N ASP A 348 -1.55 -8.75 13.85
CA ASP A 348 -0.08 -8.67 13.65
C ASP A 348 0.23 -7.43 12.83
N THR A 349 -0.58 -7.20 11.80
CA THR A 349 -0.67 -5.95 11.04
C THR A 349 -0.71 -4.73 11.95
N SER A 350 -1.66 -4.67 12.89
CA SER A 350 -1.85 -3.46 13.71
C SER A 350 -0.67 -3.14 14.64
N VAL A 351 -0.03 -4.15 15.22
CA VAL A 351 1.10 -3.96 16.15
C VAL A 351 2.42 -3.84 15.39
N GLY A 352 2.61 -4.70 14.40
CA GLY A 352 3.82 -4.79 13.59
C GLY A 352 4.02 -3.58 12.71
N TRP A 353 2.97 -3.14 12.02
CA TRP A 353 3.07 -1.93 11.22
C TRP A 353 3.39 -0.71 12.08
N ARG A 354 2.79 -0.61 13.27
CA ARG A 354 3.11 0.47 14.22
C ARG A 354 4.59 0.46 14.63
N TRP A 355 5.17 -0.72 14.85
CA TRP A 355 6.60 -0.84 15.12
C TRP A 355 7.41 -0.35 13.91
N GLN A 356 7.16 -0.88 12.72
CA GLN A 356 7.89 -0.51 11.50
C GLN A 356 7.79 1.00 11.19
N SER A 357 6.61 1.60 11.30
CA SER A 357 6.43 3.04 11.10
C SER A 357 7.13 3.92 12.15
N SER A 358 7.55 3.33 13.27
CA SER A 358 8.29 4.04 14.32
C SER A 358 9.81 3.95 14.13
N ILE A 359 10.31 3.05 13.27
CA ILE A 359 11.75 2.77 13.15
C ILE A 359 12.31 2.93 11.73
N ASP A 360 11.56 2.54 10.71
CA ASP A 360 12.06 2.33 9.33
C ASP A 360 11.11 2.98 8.31
N GLU A 361 9.81 2.79 8.49
CA GLU A 361 8.75 3.38 7.65
C GLU A 361 8.25 4.72 8.22
N VAL A 362 9.16 5.63 8.57
CA VAL A 362 8.80 6.94 9.16
C VAL A 362 8.28 7.87 8.06
N GLN A 363 7.05 7.64 7.63
CA GLN A 363 6.36 8.45 6.64
C GLN A 363 5.71 9.67 7.31
N PHE A 364 6.08 10.88 6.87
CA PHE A 364 5.55 12.12 7.45
C PHE A 364 4.24 12.51 6.77
N MET A 365 3.15 11.85 7.16
CA MET A 365 1.79 12.21 6.72
C MET A 365 1.15 13.14 7.75
N GLY A 366 1.25 14.45 7.51
CA GLY A 366 0.64 15.47 8.33
C GLY A 366 -0.89 15.36 8.30
N ARG A 367 -1.51 15.19 9.47
CA ARG A 367 -2.96 15.07 9.64
C ARG A 367 -3.61 16.45 9.72
N PHE A 368 -3.54 17.18 8.62
CA PHE A 368 -4.46 18.28 8.38
C PHE A 368 -5.69 17.60 7.80
N GLY A 369 -6.78 17.44 8.57
CA GLY A 369 -8.02 16.78 8.10
C GLY A 369 -8.47 17.36 6.75
N ILE A 370 -9.39 16.70 6.02
CA ILE A 370 -9.86 17.12 4.68
C ILE A 370 -9.98 18.65 4.63
N SER A 371 -8.97 19.26 4.01
CA SER A 371 -8.54 20.66 4.12
C SER A 371 -8.55 21.30 5.54
N LEU A 372 -7.38 21.41 6.18
CA LEU A 372 -7.05 22.52 7.11
C LEU A 372 -6.06 23.51 6.45
N LYS A 373 -6.20 23.75 5.15
CA LYS A 373 -5.56 24.87 4.46
C LYS A 373 -6.57 25.55 3.55
N GLY A 374 -7.24 26.56 4.12
CA GLY A 374 -7.68 27.71 3.35
C GLY A 374 -6.50 28.64 3.10
#